data_AF-A0A7S0VQ59-F1
#
_entry.id   AF-A0A7S0VQ59-F1
#
_cell.length_a   1.000
_cell.length_b   1.000
_cell.length_c   1.000
_cell.angle_alpha   90.00
_cell.angle_beta   90.00
_cell.angle_gamma   90.00
#
_symmetry.space_group_name_H-M   'P 1'
#
loop_
_entity.id
_entity.type
_entity.pdbx_description
1 polymer ?
#
loop_
_entity_poly.entity_id
_entity_poly.type
_entity_poly.pdbx_seq_one_letter_code
_entity_poly.pdbx_strand_id
1 'polypeptide(L)'
;GGGDLYLNTQSAPRREGAVAAADFDFKTVQQDEESMCQCVFCGQWYHERCVRYSSSTYDEVPPQCPNPCCAERWQTFDKREAADLHLKMRARHLPMTPVSRHIQQYVDKTVFGSPVGGGLGSRTSGPRLVVRVVSNVKRKQNSTPGFAKKYGTKVFPYQLKNIMAFMECDDETDVAFLALVVAEFGPDAPEPNRNKAYISYIDSVQLYHCPSCKMRGRSATCTTECSSKEACAEERKEVVRRVLIGYLDSVRLRGFEGLYIWAMPPNDLHHDYVFHMRPIQQHCPSPQQLDHWYTKLLTVAREEGVIAGFDSNAHVEGDPEDTVRTLPASLFGPDMSLRHVPQFPGGLKVRALEAVLSGDRSDDILSPRSPDTSHRRSTDSPSTTSTGAPGAGGRGGEWRQAG
;
A
#
# COMPACT_ATOMS: atom_id res chain seq x y z
N GLY A 1 -51.85 -37.48 -46.63
CA GLY A 1 -52.52 -37.52 -45.32
C GLY A 1 -51.57 -38.16 -44.34
N GLY A 2 -51.47 -37.63 -43.12
CA GLY A 2 -50.35 -37.91 -42.21
C GLY A 2 -49.09 -37.11 -42.59
N GLY A 3 -48.39 -36.45 -41.66
CA GLY A 3 -48.73 -36.26 -40.25
C GLY A 3 -47.89 -35.15 -39.61
N ASP A 4 -48.39 -34.57 -38.51
CA ASP A 4 -47.76 -33.46 -37.80
C ASP A 4 -46.46 -33.84 -37.06
N LEU A 5 -45.63 -32.84 -36.80
CA LEU A 5 -44.80 -32.80 -35.60
C LEU A 5 -44.50 -31.34 -35.20
N TYR A 6 -45.39 -30.77 -34.39
CA TYR A 6 -45.19 -29.46 -33.76
C TYR A 6 -44.07 -29.56 -32.71
N LEU A 7 -42.88 -29.02 -33.01
CA LEU A 7 -41.87 -28.77 -31.99
C LEU A 7 -42.14 -27.42 -31.30
N ASN A 8 -42.86 -27.50 -30.19
CA ASN A 8 -43.27 -26.40 -29.34
C ASN A 8 -42.04 -25.63 -28.81
N THR A 9 -41.86 -24.38 -29.26
CA THR A 9 -40.78 -23.49 -28.82
C THR A 9 -41.06 -22.92 -27.42
N GLN A 10 -41.10 -23.80 -26.42
CA GLN A 10 -41.12 -23.38 -25.02
C GLN A 10 -39.82 -22.64 -24.71
N SER A 11 -39.91 -21.31 -24.64
CA SER A 11 -38.83 -20.44 -24.19
C SER A 11 -38.37 -20.86 -22.81
N ALA A 12 -37.12 -21.31 -22.68
CA ALA A 12 -36.53 -21.60 -21.38
C ALA A 12 -36.66 -20.35 -20.47
N PRO A 13 -37.07 -20.52 -19.20
CA PRO A 13 -37.30 -19.39 -18.31
C PRO A 13 -35.99 -18.60 -18.15
N ARG A 14 -36.03 -17.29 -18.45
CA ARG A 14 -34.92 -16.38 -18.12
C ARG A 14 -34.69 -16.51 -16.61
N ARG A 15 -33.44 -16.80 -16.20
CA ARG A 15 -33.07 -16.72 -14.78
C ARG A 15 -33.34 -15.31 -14.28
N GLU A 16 -33.88 -15.17 -13.08
CA GLU A 16 -34.02 -13.85 -12.45
C GLU A 16 -32.63 -13.20 -12.36
N GLY A 17 -32.55 -11.91 -12.72
CA GLY A 17 -31.28 -11.18 -12.84
C GLY A 17 -30.48 -11.42 -14.14
N ALA A 18 -30.96 -12.23 -15.09
CA ALA A 18 -30.29 -12.42 -16.38
C ALA A 18 -30.57 -11.25 -17.35
N VAL A 19 -29.66 -10.28 -17.37
CA VAL A 19 -29.56 -9.21 -18.37
C VAL A 19 -29.01 -9.78 -19.69
N ALA A 20 -29.63 -9.47 -20.83
CA ALA A 20 -29.14 -9.94 -22.13
C ALA A 20 -27.94 -9.11 -22.61
N ALA A 21 -27.08 -9.68 -23.44
CA ALA A 21 -25.90 -8.97 -23.96
C ALA A 21 -26.23 -7.73 -24.81
N ALA A 22 -27.45 -7.65 -25.35
CA ALA A 22 -27.96 -6.49 -26.08
C ALA A 22 -28.51 -5.37 -25.17
N ASP A 23 -28.68 -5.65 -23.86
CA ASP A 23 -29.18 -4.69 -22.87
C ASP A 23 -28.01 -3.90 -22.20
N PHE A 24 -26.78 -4.05 -22.70
CA PHE A 24 -25.58 -3.36 -22.21
C PHE A 24 -25.14 -2.23 -23.15
N ASP A 25 -25.17 -0.99 -22.66
CA ASP A 25 -24.61 0.16 -23.39
C ASP A 25 -23.08 0.15 -23.41
N PHE A 26 -22.50 0.43 -24.57
CA PHE A 26 -21.07 0.70 -24.70
C PHE A 26 -20.73 2.09 -24.16
N LYS A 27 -20.40 2.18 -22.86
CA LYS A 27 -19.92 3.43 -22.27
C LYS A 27 -18.53 3.79 -22.83
N THR A 28 -18.45 4.84 -23.66
CA THR A 28 -17.19 5.51 -23.98
C THR A 28 -16.55 6.02 -22.69
N VAL A 29 -15.29 5.64 -22.44
CA VAL A 29 -14.51 6.20 -21.33
C VAL A 29 -14.07 7.59 -21.72
N GLN A 30 -14.78 8.61 -21.23
CA GLN A 30 -14.27 9.97 -21.19
C GLN A 30 -13.16 10.02 -20.13
N GLN A 31 -12.04 10.66 -20.46
CA GLN A 31 -10.98 10.96 -19.52
C GLN A 31 -11.24 12.34 -18.92
N ASP A 32 -11.22 12.45 -17.59
CA ASP A 32 -11.39 13.73 -16.91
C ASP A 32 -10.21 14.67 -17.22
N GLU A 33 -10.52 15.92 -17.59
CA GLU A 33 -9.52 16.97 -17.81
C GLU A 33 -9.02 17.55 -16.48
N GLU A 34 -7.77 18.03 -16.42
CA GLU A 34 -7.26 18.66 -15.18
C GLU A 34 -7.87 20.05 -14.96
N SER A 35 -8.35 20.29 -13.73
CA SER A 35 -8.86 21.59 -13.29
C SER A 35 -7.89 22.73 -13.62
N MET A 36 -8.43 23.84 -14.12
CA MET A 36 -7.69 25.04 -14.51
C MET A 36 -8.03 26.22 -13.61
N CYS A 37 -7.02 27.02 -13.25
CA CYS A 37 -7.15 28.23 -12.45
C CYS A 37 -6.43 29.42 -13.12
N GLN A 38 -6.88 30.64 -12.84
CA GLN A 38 -6.35 31.86 -13.46
C GLN A 38 -5.61 32.73 -12.43
N CYS A 39 -4.46 33.29 -12.83
CA CYS A 39 -3.74 34.25 -11.99
C CYS A 39 -4.41 35.64 -12.03
N VAL A 40 -4.84 36.12 -10.86
CA VAL A 40 -5.46 37.45 -10.65
C VAL A 40 -4.60 38.64 -11.08
N PHE A 41 -3.27 38.47 -11.21
CA PHE A 41 -2.34 39.55 -11.54
C PHE A 41 -1.94 39.65 -13.01
N CYS A 42 -2.02 38.57 -13.78
CA CYS A 42 -1.56 38.53 -15.18
C CYS A 42 -2.53 37.83 -16.15
N GLY A 43 -3.67 37.34 -15.67
CA GLY A 43 -4.69 36.67 -16.49
C GLY A 43 -4.28 35.33 -17.10
N GLN A 44 -3.07 34.84 -16.81
CA GLN A 44 -2.58 33.56 -17.31
C GLN A 44 -3.26 32.39 -16.60
N TRP A 45 -3.54 31.34 -17.36
CA TRP A 45 -4.17 30.10 -16.89
C TRP A 45 -3.14 29.01 -16.61
N TYR A 46 -3.37 28.21 -15.57
CA TYR A 46 -2.51 27.12 -15.12
C TYR A 46 -3.37 25.95 -14.63
N HIS A 47 -2.94 24.70 -14.85
CA HIS A 47 -3.55 23.55 -14.17
C HIS A 47 -3.39 23.73 -12.66
N GLU A 48 -4.43 23.51 -11.86
CA GLU A 48 -4.39 23.64 -10.40
C GLU A 48 -3.22 22.83 -9.80
N ARG A 49 -3.04 21.60 -10.31
CA ARG A 49 -1.97 20.69 -9.89
C ARG A 49 -0.57 21.24 -10.16
N CYS A 50 -0.36 21.92 -11.29
CA CYS A 50 0.94 22.51 -11.64
C CYS A 50 1.34 23.66 -10.71
N VAL A 51 0.37 24.38 -10.12
CA VAL A 51 0.61 25.47 -9.17
C VAL A 51 0.33 25.06 -7.71
N ARG A 52 0.14 23.76 -7.45
CA ARG A 52 -0.16 23.16 -6.12
C ARG A 52 -1.42 23.75 -5.45
N TYR A 53 -2.37 24.18 -6.26
CA TYR A 53 -3.64 24.77 -5.85
C TYR A 53 -4.77 23.72 -5.80
N SER A 54 -5.89 24.10 -5.16
CA SER A 54 -7.16 23.36 -5.16
C SER A 54 -8.26 24.35 -4.79
N SER A 55 -9.09 24.74 -5.75
CA SER A 55 -10.27 25.61 -5.53
C SER A 55 -11.13 25.11 -4.36
N SER A 56 -11.45 23.81 -4.35
CA SER A 56 -12.20 23.15 -3.26
C SER A 56 -11.58 23.20 -1.86
N THR A 57 -10.33 23.63 -1.72
CA THR A 57 -9.58 23.69 -0.45
C THR A 57 -9.20 25.12 -0.06
N TYR A 58 -9.02 26.00 -1.03
CA TYR A 58 -8.46 27.34 -0.83
C TYR A 58 -9.41 28.48 -1.22
N ASP A 59 -10.42 28.21 -2.07
CA ASP A 59 -11.57 29.03 -2.52
C ASP A 59 -11.35 30.56 -2.61
N GLU A 60 -11.30 31.25 -1.45
CA GLU A 60 -11.08 32.69 -1.31
C GLU A 60 -9.63 33.14 -1.60
N VAL A 61 -8.66 32.23 -1.55
CA VAL A 61 -7.21 32.49 -1.71
C VAL A 61 -6.76 32.20 -3.15
N PRO A 62 -6.25 33.18 -3.93
CA PRO A 62 -5.85 32.92 -5.31
C PRO A 62 -4.59 32.03 -5.44
N PRO A 63 -4.42 31.31 -6.58
CA PRO A 63 -3.28 30.42 -6.82
C PRO A 63 -1.96 31.18 -6.99
N GLN A 64 -0.89 30.75 -6.29
CA GLN A 64 0.42 31.39 -6.42
C GLN A 64 0.96 31.24 -7.85
N CYS A 65 1.16 32.37 -8.53
CA CYS A 65 1.55 32.38 -9.92
C CYS A 65 3.07 32.17 -10.09
N PRO A 66 3.52 31.23 -10.95
CA PRO A 66 4.94 30.98 -11.18
C PRO A 66 5.61 32.00 -12.12
N ASN A 67 4.86 32.96 -12.68
CA ASN A 67 5.40 33.98 -13.57
C ASN A 67 6.16 35.07 -12.78
N PRO A 68 7.46 35.34 -13.06
CA PRO A 68 8.24 36.35 -12.36
C PRO A 68 7.60 37.74 -12.31
N CYS A 69 6.82 38.15 -13.32
CA CYS A 69 6.15 39.47 -13.30
C CYS A 69 5.07 39.61 -12.21
N CYS A 70 4.65 38.50 -11.60
CA CYS A 70 3.71 38.46 -10.48
C CYS A 70 4.41 38.37 -9.11
N ALA A 71 5.72 38.12 -9.05
CA ALA A 71 6.40 37.80 -7.80
C ALA A 71 6.35 38.96 -6.78
N GLU A 72 6.55 40.20 -7.23
CA GLU A 72 6.44 41.40 -6.37
C GLU A 72 5.00 41.65 -5.91
N ARG A 73 4.02 41.45 -6.80
CA ARG A 73 2.58 41.57 -6.48
C ARG A 73 2.15 40.53 -5.44
N TRP A 74 2.73 39.33 -5.51
CA TRP A 74 2.61 38.26 -4.51
C TRP A 74 3.36 38.54 -3.20
N GLN A 75 4.23 39.56 -3.13
CA GLN A 75 4.78 40.04 -1.86
C GLN A 75 3.85 41.05 -1.17
N THR A 76 3.11 41.86 -1.94
CA THR A 76 2.21 42.92 -1.44
C THR A 76 0.75 42.51 -1.24
N PHE A 77 0.31 41.37 -1.79
CA PHE A 77 -1.02 40.79 -1.50
C PHE A 77 -1.19 40.55 0.01
N ASP A 78 -2.39 40.67 0.57
CA ASP A 78 -2.58 40.40 2.00
C ASP A 78 -2.45 38.90 2.28
N LYS A 79 -1.29 38.54 2.85
CA LYS A 79 -0.94 37.15 3.16
C LYS A 79 -1.62 36.65 4.43
N ARG A 80 -2.37 37.46 5.18
CA ARG A 80 -2.92 37.06 6.48
C ARG A 80 -3.81 35.83 6.39
N GLU A 81 -4.72 35.79 5.43
CA GLU A 81 -5.60 34.62 5.21
C GLU A 81 -4.87 33.54 4.40
N ALA A 82 -4.20 33.93 3.30
CA ALA A 82 -3.51 33.01 2.41
C ALA A 82 -2.40 32.18 3.09
N ALA A 83 -1.54 32.83 3.90
CA ALA A 83 -0.44 32.17 4.59
C ALA A 83 -0.91 31.43 5.85
N ASP A 84 -1.93 31.92 6.57
CA ASP A 84 -2.52 31.18 7.69
C ASP A 84 -3.12 29.85 7.22
N LEU A 85 -3.83 29.84 6.08
CA LEU A 85 -4.38 28.63 5.48
C LEU A 85 -3.28 27.67 4.95
N HIS A 86 -2.28 28.18 4.20
CA HIS A 86 -1.15 27.36 3.73
C HIS A 86 -0.29 26.81 4.87
N LEU A 87 -0.06 27.57 5.94
CA LEU A 87 0.68 27.11 7.11
C LEU A 87 -0.11 26.08 7.90
N LYS A 88 -1.42 26.28 8.13
CA LYS A 88 -2.28 25.33 8.87
C LYS A 88 -2.33 23.93 8.24
N MET A 89 -2.25 23.83 6.92
CA MET A 89 -2.45 22.58 6.18
C MET A 89 -1.19 21.70 6.03
N ARG A 90 -0.02 22.12 6.54
CA ARG A 90 1.23 21.32 6.44
C ARG A 90 1.21 20.08 7.33
N ALA A 91 1.82 19.00 6.85
CA ALA A 91 1.94 17.72 7.55
C ALA A 91 2.57 17.85 8.96
N ARG A 92 3.49 18.81 9.17
CA ARG A 92 4.07 19.08 10.49
C ARG A 92 3.05 19.51 11.55
N HIS A 93 1.97 20.20 11.17
CA HIS A 93 0.97 20.74 12.09
C HIS A 93 -0.12 19.72 12.44
N LEU A 94 -0.19 18.58 11.73
CA LEU A 94 -0.99 17.43 12.15
C LEU A 94 -0.58 16.96 13.57
N PRO A 95 -1.54 16.55 14.43
CA PRO A 95 -1.26 16.22 15.83
C PRO A 95 -0.14 15.21 16.08
N MET A 96 0.80 15.58 16.95
CA MET A 96 1.95 14.74 17.32
C MET A 96 1.57 13.73 18.42
N THR A 97 1.29 12.48 18.04
CA THR A 97 1.11 11.38 19.00
C THR A 97 2.45 10.85 19.55
N PRO A 98 2.47 10.08 20.65
CA PRO A 98 3.70 9.42 21.14
C PRO A 98 4.32 8.48 20.10
N VAL A 99 3.49 7.76 19.32
CA VAL A 99 3.95 6.88 18.23
C VAL A 99 4.54 7.71 17.09
N SER A 100 3.85 8.80 16.68
CA SER A 100 4.37 9.77 15.69
C SER A 100 5.78 10.25 16.07
N ARG A 101 5.94 10.71 17.31
CA ARG A 101 7.19 11.27 17.83
C ARG A 101 8.30 10.23 17.86
N HIS A 102 8.03 9.05 18.41
CA HIS A 102 9.03 8.00 18.57
C HIS A 102 9.58 7.52 17.21
N ILE A 103 8.70 7.23 16.24
CA ILE A 103 9.15 6.77 14.91
C ILE A 103 9.99 7.84 14.22
N GLN A 104 9.55 9.10 14.27
CA GLN A 104 10.27 10.23 13.67
C GLN A 104 11.68 10.36 14.31
N GLN A 105 11.76 10.39 15.64
CA GLN A 105 13.03 10.44 16.38
C GLN A 105 13.94 9.23 16.11
N TYR A 106 13.37 8.05 15.91
CA TYR A 106 14.11 6.84 15.57
C TYR A 106 14.82 7.00 14.22
N VAL A 107 14.12 7.50 13.19
CA VAL A 107 14.69 7.73 11.85
C VAL A 107 15.66 8.92 11.84
N ASP A 108 15.35 10.01 12.55
CA ASP A 108 16.22 11.19 12.69
C ASP A 108 17.59 10.82 13.30
N LYS A 109 17.60 9.86 14.23
CA LYS A 109 18.81 9.30 14.85
C LYS A 109 19.56 8.33 13.92
N THR A 110 18.83 7.44 13.22
CA THR A 110 19.41 6.27 12.53
C THR A 110 19.74 6.49 11.05
N VAL A 111 19.12 7.49 10.39
CA VAL A 111 19.39 7.85 8.99
C VAL A 111 20.06 9.22 8.89
N PHE A 112 19.53 10.22 9.60
CA PHE A 112 19.97 11.61 9.47
C PHE A 112 20.98 12.05 10.56
N GLY A 113 21.45 11.12 11.39
CA GLY A 113 22.57 11.30 12.31
C GLY A 113 22.42 12.45 13.31
N SER A 114 21.19 12.83 13.69
CA SER A 114 20.98 13.97 14.59
C SER A 114 21.38 13.63 16.03
N PRO A 115 22.21 14.46 16.71
CA PRO A 115 22.49 14.29 18.12
C PRO A 115 21.22 14.39 18.98
N VAL A 116 21.19 13.65 20.08
CA VAL A 116 20.16 13.79 21.11
C VAL A 116 20.48 15.04 21.94
N GLY A 117 19.68 16.09 21.80
CA GLY A 117 19.79 17.32 22.59
C GLY A 117 19.86 18.57 21.72
N GLY A 118 18.78 19.34 21.72
CA GLY A 118 18.66 20.62 21.02
C GLY A 118 17.25 21.18 21.21
N GLY A 119 17.14 22.45 21.57
CA GLY A 119 15.86 23.12 21.78
C GLY A 119 15.13 23.43 20.47
N LEU A 120 14.01 24.16 20.58
CA LEU A 120 13.22 24.63 19.44
C LEU A 120 13.92 25.81 18.71
N GLY A 121 15.12 25.57 18.17
CA GLY A 121 15.91 26.60 17.47
C GLY A 121 17.22 26.06 16.89
N SER A 122 17.51 26.49 15.65
CA SER A 122 18.74 26.25 14.89
C SER A 122 19.14 24.79 14.58
N ARG A 123 18.73 24.32 13.39
CA ARG A 123 19.57 23.43 12.55
C ARG A 123 19.15 23.55 11.08
N THR A 124 20.11 23.86 10.22
CA THR A 124 19.95 23.97 8.76
C THR A 124 20.28 22.65 8.05
N SER A 125 19.83 22.51 6.80
CA SER A 125 20.20 21.45 5.84
C SER A 125 20.09 19.98 6.32
N GLY A 126 18.98 19.60 6.95
CA GLY A 126 18.57 18.21 7.11
C GLY A 126 17.17 17.97 6.53
N PRO A 127 16.88 16.80 5.93
CA PRO A 127 15.53 16.50 5.46
C PRO A 127 14.57 16.44 6.65
N ARG A 128 13.45 17.15 6.57
CA ARG A 128 12.40 17.05 7.59
C ARG A 128 11.48 15.92 7.20
N LEU A 129 11.76 14.74 7.74
CA LEU A 129 10.82 13.63 7.75
C LEU A 129 9.74 13.92 8.79
N VAL A 130 8.49 13.85 8.38
CA VAL A 130 7.33 14.07 9.24
C VAL A 130 6.53 12.78 9.30
N VAL A 131 6.48 12.14 10.47
CA VAL A 131 5.67 10.92 10.69
C VAL A 131 4.45 11.27 11.53
N ARG A 132 3.25 10.87 11.10
CA ARG A 132 2.00 11.20 11.78
C ARG A 132 1.01 10.03 11.78
N VAL A 133 0.46 9.71 12.94
CA VAL A 133 -0.77 8.92 13.06
C VAL A 133 -1.94 9.81 12.64
N VAL A 134 -2.42 9.63 11.41
CA VAL A 134 -3.50 10.44 10.82
C VAL A 134 -4.91 9.91 11.13
N SER A 135 -5.01 8.66 11.57
CA SER A 135 -6.25 8.06 12.06
C SER A 135 -5.97 7.05 13.18
N ASN A 136 -6.88 6.93 14.14
CA ASN A 136 -6.79 6.03 15.29
C ASN A 136 -8.21 5.72 15.79
N VAL A 137 -8.80 4.61 15.34
CA VAL A 137 -10.23 4.30 15.49
C VAL A 137 -10.41 2.95 16.18
N LYS A 138 -11.23 2.92 17.23
CA LYS A 138 -11.65 1.67 17.89
C LYS A 138 -12.47 0.81 16.92
N ARG A 139 -12.04 -0.43 16.72
CA ARG A 139 -12.72 -1.46 15.90
C ARG A 139 -12.89 -2.75 16.72
N LYS A 140 -13.64 -3.70 16.18
CA LYS A 140 -13.84 -5.04 16.73
C LYS A 140 -13.75 -6.05 15.60
N GLN A 141 -13.09 -7.18 15.84
CA GLN A 141 -13.04 -8.33 14.94
C GLN A 141 -13.77 -9.50 15.62
N ASN A 142 -14.71 -10.14 14.92
CA ASN A 142 -15.31 -11.38 15.41
C ASN A 142 -14.39 -12.57 15.10
N SER A 143 -14.41 -13.60 15.95
CA SER A 143 -13.79 -14.89 15.65
C SER A 143 -14.30 -15.46 14.33
N THR A 144 -13.39 -16.05 13.56
CA THR A 144 -13.67 -16.66 12.26
C THR A 144 -14.59 -17.88 12.39
N PRO A 145 -15.31 -18.30 11.33
CA PRO A 145 -16.24 -19.43 11.41
C PRO A 145 -15.56 -20.73 11.89
N GLY A 146 -14.37 -21.04 11.36
CA GLY A 146 -13.58 -22.20 11.79
C GLY A 146 -13.15 -22.13 13.27
N PHE A 147 -12.69 -20.97 13.74
CA PHE A 147 -12.32 -20.78 15.15
C PHE A 147 -13.55 -20.88 16.07
N ALA A 148 -14.65 -20.18 15.71
CA ALA A 148 -15.87 -20.15 16.50
C ALA A 148 -16.50 -21.54 16.66
N LYS A 149 -16.50 -22.36 15.60
CA LYS A 149 -17.01 -23.75 15.61
C LYS A 149 -16.29 -24.65 16.62
N LYS A 150 -14.99 -24.43 16.89
CA LYS A 150 -14.15 -25.32 17.72
C LYS A 150 -13.81 -24.75 19.10
N TYR A 151 -13.74 -23.42 19.23
CA TYR A 151 -13.28 -22.73 20.45
C TYR A 151 -14.28 -21.69 20.99
N GLY A 152 -15.48 -21.62 20.41
CA GLY A 152 -16.52 -20.66 20.78
C GLY A 152 -16.34 -19.28 20.17
N THR A 153 -17.44 -18.56 19.99
CA THR A 153 -17.45 -17.21 19.44
C THR A 153 -16.75 -16.22 20.38
N LYS A 154 -15.80 -15.44 19.85
CA LYS A 154 -15.09 -14.37 20.56
C LYS A 154 -15.17 -13.05 19.78
N VAL A 155 -14.99 -11.95 20.49
CA VAL A 155 -14.88 -10.60 19.91
C VAL A 155 -13.58 -9.97 20.38
N PHE A 156 -12.75 -9.54 19.44
CA PHE A 156 -11.43 -8.98 19.68
C PHE A 156 -11.46 -7.46 19.41
N PRO A 157 -11.50 -6.60 20.45
CA PRO A 157 -11.35 -5.16 20.27
C PRO A 157 -9.92 -4.82 19.82
N TYR A 158 -9.78 -3.80 18.97
CA TYR A 158 -8.48 -3.29 18.54
C TYR A 158 -8.54 -1.80 18.18
N GLN A 159 -7.38 -1.14 18.15
CA GLN A 159 -7.21 0.17 17.54
C GLN A 159 -6.72 -0.01 16.10
N LEU A 160 -7.50 0.48 15.14
CA LEU A 160 -7.06 0.62 13.76
C LEU A 160 -6.37 1.98 13.61
N LYS A 161 -5.09 1.99 13.29
CA LYS A 161 -4.31 3.23 13.06
C LYS A 161 -3.82 3.32 11.63
N ASN A 162 -3.87 4.53 11.10
CA ASN A 162 -3.19 4.88 9.86
C ASN A 162 -2.02 5.79 10.22
N ILE A 163 -0.80 5.37 9.90
CA ILE A 163 0.44 6.13 10.11
C ILE A 163 0.97 6.50 8.73
N MET A 164 1.20 7.79 8.48
CA MET A 164 1.77 8.27 7.22
C MET A 164 3.11 8.97 7.47
N ALA A 165 4.03 8.83 6.53
CA ALA A 165 5.28 9.57 6.50
C ALA A 165 5.31 10.51 5.28
N PHE A 166 5.67 11.75 5.56
CA PHE A 166 5.73 12.86 4.64
C PHE A 166 7.16 13.39 4.59
N MET A 167 7.63 13.76 3.41
CA MET A 167 8.84 14.55 3.23
C MET A 167 8.45 16.02 3.09
N GLU A 168 9.04 16.91 3.88
CA GLU A 168 8.94 18.34 3.62
C GLU A 168 10.04 18.78 2.64
N CYS A 169 9.61 19.43 1.56
CA CYS A 169 10.47 20.05 0.56
C CYS A 169 10.77 21.52 0.89
N ASP A 170 11.81 22.07 0.26
CA ASP A 170 12.27 23.44 0.52
C ASP A 170 11.41 24.51 -0.17
N ASP A 171 10.59 24.11 -1.15
CA ASP A 171 9.56 24.93 -1.82
C ASP A 171 8.23 25.01 -1.03
N GLU A 172 8.23 24.52 0.20
CA GLU A 172 7.07 24.38 1.08
C GLU A 172 6.02 23.33 0.66
N THR A 173 6.33 22.43 -0.27
CA THR A 173 5.53 21.20 -0.52
C THR A 173 5.74 20.16 0.59
N ASP A 174 4.69 19.41 0.94
CA ASP A 174 4.80 18.14 1.68
C ASP A 174 4.42 16.95 0.79
N VAL A 175 5.30 15.97 0.66
CA VAL A 175 5.09 14.77 -0.17
C VAL A 175 4.84 13.56 0.73
N ALA A 176 3.60 13.08 0.80
CA ALA A 176 3.28 11.79 1.39
C ALA A 176 3.89 10.66 0.54
N PHE A 177 4.76 9.82 1.13
CA PHE A 177 5.49 8.79 0.36
C PHE A 177 5.40 7.38 0.94
N LEU A 178 4.90 7.21 2.16
CA LEU A 178 4.76 5.93 2.86
C LEU A 178 3.53 5.96 3.77
N ALA A 179 2.78 4.85 3.78
CA ALA A 179 1.64 4.63 4.66
C ALA A 179 1.69 3.24 5.30
N LEU A 180 1.26 3.16 6.57
CA LEU A 180 1.10 1.94 7.35
C LEU A 180 -0.33 1.91 7.92
N VAL A 181 -1.07 0.85 7.65
CA VAL A 181 -2.37 0.58 8.27
C VAL A 181 -2.20 -0.59 9.23
N VAL A 182 -2.40 -0.34 10.52
CA VAL A 182 -2.05 -1.28 11.59
C VAL A 182 -3.22 -1.52 12.55
N ALA A 183 -3.40 -2.77 12.95
CA ALA A 183 -4.36 -3.21 13.95
C ALA A 183 -3.62 -3.57 15.25
N GLU A 184 -3.86 -2.81 16.32
CA GLU A 184 -3.26 -3.03 17.64
C GLU A 184 -4.31 -3.59 18.62
N PHE A 185 -4.09 -4.80 19.10
CA PHE A 185 -4.92 -5.46 20.11
C PHE A 185 -4.28 -5.27 21.49
N GLY A 186 -4.95 -4.52 22.36
CA GLY A 186 -4.44 -4.14 23.68
C GLY A 186 -4.58 -5.24 24.75
N PRO A 187 -4.32 -4.91 26.03
CA PRO A 187 -4.56 -5.81 27.15
C PRO A 187 -6.05 -6.13 27.36
N ASP A 188 -6.94 -5.26 26.86
CA ASP A 188 -8.39 -5.42 26.81
C ASP A 188 -8.88 -6.43 25.76
N ALA A 189 -8.02 -6.82 24.81
CA ALA A 189 -8.32 -7.93 23.91
C ALA A 189 -8.20 -9.28 24.65
N PRO A 190 -9.12 -10.24 24.39
CA PRO A 190 -8.99 -11.60 24.90
C PRO A 190 -7.99 -12.42 24.07
N GLU A 191 -7.44 -13.46 24.68
CA GLU A 191 -6.62 -14.46 23.96
C GLU A 191 -7.41 -15.07 22.80
N PRO A 192 -6.80 -15.26 21.61
CA PRO A 192 -5.36 -15.20 21.32
C PRO A 192 -4.75 -13.83 20.96
N ASN A 193 -5.52 -12.75 20.96
CA ASN A 193 -5.07 -11.48 20.38
C ASN A 193 -4.38 -10.52 21.36
N ARG A 194 -4.34 -10.82 22.66
CA ARG A 194 -3.86 -9.89 23.69
C ARG A 194 -2.42 -9.43 23.40
N ASN A 195 -2.19 -8.12 23.53
CA ASN A 195 -0.88 -7.49 23.36
C ASN A 195 -0.20 -7.80 22.00
N LYS A 196 -0.97 -8.13 20.96
CA LYS A 196 -0.45 -8.40 19.61
C LYS A 196 -0.75 -7.24 18.64
N ALA A 197 0.20 -6.95 17.76
CA ALA A 197 0.03 -5.98 16.68
C ALA A 197 0.02 -6.70 15.32
N TYR A 198 -0.64 -6.10 14.33
CA TYR A 198 -0.70 -6.62 12.96
C TYR A 198 -0.61 -5.46 11.96
N ILE A 199 0.29 -5.57 10.98
CA ILE A 199 0.35 -4.65 9.84
C ILE A 199 -0.58 -5.20 8.76
N SER A 200 -1.73 -4.53 8.60
CA SER A 200 -2.76 -4.90 7.62
C SER A 200 -2.36 -4.49 6.20
N TYR A 201 -1.80 -3.29 6.05
CA TYR A 201 -1.26 -2.78 4.79
C TYR A 201 -0.02 -1.94 5.02
N ILE A 202 0.92 -2.02 4.08
CA ILE A 202 1.98 -1.03 3.86
C ILE A 202 1.91 -0.64 2.39
N ASP A 203 2.06 0.64 2.09
CA ASP A 203 2.15 1.14 0.72
C ASP A 203 3.13 2.30 0.65
N SER A 204 3.73 2.53 -0.51
CA SER A 204 4.67 3.64 -0.72
C SER A 204 4.68 4.11 -2.17
N VAL A 205 5.09 5.35 -2.39
CA VAL A 205 5.31 5.92 -3.72
C VAL A 205 6.76 6.35 -3.90
N GLN A 206 7.32 6.18 -5.10
CA GLN A 206 8.72 6.51 -5.38
C GLN A 206 9.04 8.02 -5.48
N LEU A 207 8.16 8.90 -4.99
CA LEU A 207 8.28 10.36 -5.00
C LEU A 207 9.24 10.95 -3.93
N TYR A 208 9.88 10.09 -3.14
CA TYR A 208 10.93 10.50 -2.19
C TYR A 208 12.19 10.97 -2.94
N HIS A 209 12.66 12.19 -2.64
CA HIS A 209 13.89 12.76 -3.18
C HIS A 209 14.82 13.26 -2.06
N CYS A 210 16.06 12.76 -2.03
CA CYS A 210 17.02 13.11 -0.97
C CYS A 210 17.37 14.61 -0.94
N PRO A 211 17.92 15.16 0.18
CA PRO A 211 18.20 16.59 0.34
C PRO A 211 18.91 17.29 -0.82
N SER A 212 19.85 16.60 -1.47
CA SER A 212 20.70 17.11 -2.55
C SER A 212 20.10 16.95 -3.96
N CYS A 213 18.90 16.37 -4.08
CA CYS A 213 18.27 16.12 -5.37
C CYS A 213 17.58 17.37 -5.94
N LYS A 214 17.87 17.70 -7.22
CA LYS A 214 17.25 18.83 -7.94
C LYS A 214 15.72 18.76 -8.09
N MET A 215 15.12 17.59 -7.86
CA MET A 215 13.65 17.41 -7.87
C MET A 215 13.00 17.67 -6.50
N ARG A 216 13.78 17.85 -5.43
CA ARG A 216 13.26 18.13 -4.09
C ARG A 216 12.75 19.59 -4.04
N GLY A 217 11.44 19.74 -3.98
CA GLY A 217 10.76 21.02 -4.05
C GLY A 217 10.55 21.51 -5.48
N ARG A 218 9.76 20.75 -6.24
CA ARG A 218 9.58 20.94 -7.68
C ARG A 218 8.75 22.20 -8.00
N SER A 219 9.44 23.30 -8.29
CA SER A 219 8.85 24.45 -9.00
C SER A 219 8.08 24.01 -10.26
N ALA A 220 6.99 24.71 -10.59
CA ALA A 220 6.24 24.52 -11.84
C ALA A 220 7.11 24.63 -13.11
N THR A 221 8.24 25.33 -13.03
CA THR A 221 9.23 25.49 -14.12
C THR A 221 10.28 24.37 -14.17
N CYS A 222 10.28 23.42 -13.23
CA CYS A 222 11.30 22.38 -13.14
C CYS A 222 11.02 21.20 -14.10
N THR A 223 11.74 21.21 -15.22
CA THR A 223 11.75 20.17 -16.27
C THR A 223 12.92 19.19 -16.17
N THR A 224 13.92 19.47 -15.31
CA THR A 224 15.10 18.62 -15.16
C THR A 224 14.78 17.33 -14.42
N GLU A 225 15.33 16.20 -14.87
CA GLU A 225 15.20 14.94 -14.14
C GLU A 225 15.94 14.94 -12.78
N CYS A 226 15.59 13.95 -11.95
CA CYS A 226 16.27 13.62 -10.70
C CYS A 226 17.79 13.43 -10.93
N SER A 227 18.60 14.26 -10.26
CA SER A 227 20.05 14.33 -10.43
C SER A 227 20.84 13.16 -9.83
N SER A 228 20.18 12.31 -9.05
CA SER A 228 20.79 11.20 -8.30
C SER A 228 19.71 10.17 -7.93
N LYS A 229 19.18 9.48 -8.95
CA LYS A 229 18.03 8.55 -8.84
C LYS A 229 18.32 7.42 -7.85
N GLU A 230 19.55 6.91 -7.88
CA GLU A 230 20.07 5.81 -7.06
C GLU A 230 20.14 6.23 -5.60
N ALA A 231 20.70 7.41 -5.31
CA ALA A 231 20.76 7.96 -3.95
C ALA A 231 19.35 8.23 -3.39
N CYS A 232 18.42 8.75 -4.20
CA CYS A 232 17.02 8.90 -3.80
C CYS A 232 16.35 7.55 -3.52
N ALA A 233 16.69 6.50 -4.27
CA ALA A 233 16.14 5.16 -4.10
C ALA A 233 16.67 4.47 -2.84
N GLU A 234 17.97 4.52 -2.56
CA GLU A 234 18.56 3.92 -1.35
C GLU A 234 18.16 4.69 -0.08
N GLU A 235 18.17 6.03 -0.09
CA GLU A 235 17.71 6.81 1.05
C GLU A 235 16.21 6.58 1.32
N ARG A 236 15.37 6.47 0.27
CA ARG A 236 13.96 6.06 0.42
C ARG A 236 13.85 4.67 1.06
N LYS A 237 14.56 3.67 0.54
CA LYS A 237 14.53 2.29 1.08
C LYS A 237 14.91 2.26 2.56
N GLU A 238 15.98 2.94 2.93
CA GLU A 238 16.45 3.02 4.32
C GLU A 238 15.45 3.76 5.21
N VAL A 239 14.88 4.89 4.77
CA VAL A 239 13.83 5.59 5.52
C VAL A 239 12.59 4.72 5.71
N VAL A 240 12.11 4.01 4.69
CA VAL A 240 10.97 3.07 4.83
C VAL A 240 11.31 1.95 5.83
N ARG A 241 12.50 1.36 5.73
CA ARG A 241 12.99 0.32 6.65
C ARG A 241 13.04 0.85 8.10
N ARG A 242 13.56 2.06 8.31
CA ARG A 242 13.71 2.69 9.63
C ARG A 242 12.38 3.18 10.22
N VAL A 243 11.43 3.61 9.41
CA VAL A 243 10.05 3.90 9.85
C VAL A 243 9.38 2.63 10.39
N LEU A 244 9.55 1.49 9.71
CA LEU A 244 9.05 0.20 10.19
C LEU A 244 9.74 -0.26 11.48
N ILE A 245 11.07 -0.22 11.57
CA ILE A 245 11.79 -0.65 12.78
C ILE A 245 11.48 0.30 13.96
N GLY A 246 11.34 1.60 13.73
CA GLY A 246 10.84 2.54 14.74
C GLY A 246 9.39 2.24 15.17
N TYR A 247 8.55 1.67 14.30
CA TYR A 247 7.23 1.17 14.69
C TYR A 247 7.33 -0.13 15.51
N LEU A 248 8.22 -1.07 15.16
CA LEU A 248 8.50 -2.27 15.96
C LEU A 248 8.93 -1.87 17.39
N ASP A 249 9.85 -0.92 17.53
CA ASP A 249 10.31 -0.45 18.84
C ASP A 249 9.21 0.29 19.61
N SER A 250 8.42 1.14 18.92
CA SER A 250 7.24 1.77 19.51
C SER A 250 6.19 0.77 20.00
N VAL A 251 6.03 -0.37 19.32
CA VAL A 251 5.14 -1.47 19.70
C VAL A 251 5.70 -2.19 20.94
N ARG A 252 6.97 -2.60 20.92
CA ARG A 252 7.68 -3.22 22.04
C ARG A 252 7.62 -2.37 23.32
N LEU A 253 7.97 -1.09 23.23
CA LEU A 253 7.99 -0.15 24.36
C LEU A 253 6.60 0.13 24.97
N ARG A 254 5.52 -0.28 24.30
CA ARG A 254 4.13 -0.19 24.81
C ARG A 254 3.59 -1.51 25.35
N GLY A 255 4.46 -2.51 25.57
CA GLY A 255 4.10 -3.79 26.16
C GLY A 255 3.44 -4.79 25.19
N PHE A 256 3.59 -4.57 23.88
CA PHE A 256 3.17 -5.57 22.89
C PHE A 256 4.23 -6.68 22.79
N GLU A 257 3.75 -7.92 22.78
CA GLU A 257 4.55 -9.15 22.87
C GLU A 257 4.90 -9.74 21.50
N GLY A 258 4.20 -9.32 20.44
CA GLY A 258 4.40 -9.83 19.10
C GLY A 258 3.73 -8.95 18.05
N LEU A 259 4.36 -8.86 16.89
CA LEU A 259 3.83 -8.17 15.71
C LEU A 259 3.84 -9.13 14.52
N TYR A 260 2.77 -9.11 13.74
CA TYR A 260 2.60 -9.95 12.57
C TYR A 260 2.47 -9.11 11.30
N ILE A 261 2.99 -9.65 10.20
CA ILE A 261 3.04 -9.04 8.87
C ILE A 261 2.54 -10.08 7.87
N TRP A 262 1.95 -9.64 6.75
CA TRP A 262 1.77 -10.48 5.57
C TRP A 262 2.67 -9.98 4.45
N ALA A 263 3.61 -10.83 4.03
CA ALA A 263 4.43 -10.58 2.85
C ALA A 263 3.64 -10.96 1.57
N MET A 264 2.63 -10.16 1.25
CA MET A 264 1.94 -10.23 -0.05
C MET A 264 2.13 -8.91 -0.79
N PRO A 265 2.64 -8.92 -2.04
CA PRO A 265 2.62 -7.74 -2.90
C PRO A 265 1.23 -7.57 -3.55
N PRO A 266 0.87 -6.35 -3.95
CA PRO A 266 -0.31 -6.15 -4.78
C PRO A 266 -0.10 -6.69 -6.20
N ASN A 267 -1.14 -7.30 -6.77
CA ASN A 267 -1.10 -7.81 -8.14
C ASN A 267 -1.02 -6.66 -9.15
N ASP A 268 -0.19 -6.81 -10.19
CA ASP A 268 0.33 -5.72 -11.05
C ASP A 268 -0.71 -4.90 -11.86
N LEU A 269 -1.98 -5.28 -11.85
CA LEU A 269 -3.07 -4.48 -12.41
C LEU A 269 -4.05 -4.04 -11.31
N HIS A 270 -4.08 -2.73 -11.06
CA HIS A 270 -5.11 -1.95 -10.35
C HIS A 270 -5.33 -2.22 -8.85
N HIS A 271 -4.48 -2.98 -8.17
CA HIS A 271 -4.61 -3.25 -6.73
C HIS A 271 -3.76 -2.30 -5.87
N ASP A 272 -4.19 -1.05 -5.70
CA ASP A 272 -3.56 -0.10 -4.76
C ASP A 272 -3.97 -0.40 -3.31
N TYR A 273 -3.02 -0.35 -2.37
CA TYR A 273 -3.28 -0.65 -0.95
C TYR A 273 -3.65 0.62 -0.16
N VAL A 274 -2.99 1.74 -0.45
CA VAL A 274 -3.30 3.06 0.14
C VAL A 274 -3.13 4.19 -0.87
N PHE A 275 -2.07 4.16 -1.69
CA PHE A 275 -1.79 5.22 -2.66
C PHE A 275 -2.39 4.88 -4.02
N HIS A 276 -3.55 5.47 -4.34
CA HIS A 276 -4.22 5.28 -5.61
C HIS A 276 -3.38 5.82 -6.80
N MET A 277 -3.34 5.08 -7.90
CA MET A 277 -2.61 5.40 -9.14
C MET A 277 -1.12 5.64 -8.88
N ARG A 278 -0.42 4.60 -8.42
CA ARG A 278 1.06 4.62 -8.32
C ARG A 278 1.70 4.90 -9.68
N PRO A 279 2.88 5.56 -9.73
CA PRO A 279 3.57 5.87 -10.99
C PRO A 279 3.78 4.63 -11.86
N ILE A 280 3.52 4.72 -13.16
CA ILE A 280 3.57 3.55 -14.08
C ILE A 280 4.95 2.88 -14.10
N GLN A 281 6.01 3.63 -13.81
CA GLN A 281 7.40 3.15 -13.73
C GLN A 281 7.77 2.54 -12.36
N GLN A 282 6.85 2.55 -11.38
CA GLN A 282 7.07 1.99 -10.05
C GLN A 282 6.92 0.46 -10.08
N HIS A 283 8.04 -0.24 -10.18
CA HIS A 283 8.14 -1.70 -10.04
C HIS A 283 7.50 -2.20 -8.73
N CYS A 284 6.51 -3.10 -8.83
CA CYS A 284 5.96 -3.85 -7.70
C CYS A 284 6.88 -5.03 -7.35
N PRO A 285 7.29 -5.25 -6.08
CA PRO A 285 8.17 -6.37 -5.73
C PRO A 285 7.46 -7.72 -5.91
N SER A 286 8.14 -8.72 -6.46
CA SER A 286 7.61 -10.10 -6.46
C SER A 286 7.51 -10.66 -5.03
N PRO A 287 6.73 -11.72 -4.77
CA PRO A 287 6.60 -12.29 -3.44
C PRO A 287 7.94 -12.65 -2.79
N GLN A 288 8.86 -13.26 -3.56
CA GLN A 288 10.21 -13.59 -3.12
C GLN A 288 11.06 -12.35 -2.80
N GLN A 289 10.95 -11.28 -3.60
CA GLN A 289 11.66 -10.02 -3.34
C GLN A 289 11.13 -9.33 -2.08
N LEU A 290 9.82 -9.38 -1.85
CA LEU A 290 9.18 -8.79 -0.67
C LEU A 290 9.52 -9.57 0.61
N ASP A 291 9.50 -10.90 0.58
CA ASP A 291 9.93 -11.73 1.70
C ASP A 291 11.41 -11.50 2.04
N HIS A 292 12.29 -11.50 1.04
CA HIS A 292 13.72 -11.20 1.23
C HIS A 292 13.96 -9.80 1.83
N TRP A 293 13.12 -8.82 1.47
CA TRP A 293 13.17 -7.47 2.04
C TRP A 293 12.73 -7.45 3.51
N TYR A 294 11.65 -8.14 3.87
CA TYR A 294 11.23 -8.29 5.27
C TYR A 294 12.26 -9.07 6.10
N THR A 295 12.80 -10.17 5.58
CA THR A 295 13.85 -10.97 6.24
C THR A 295 15.09 -10.13 6.54
N LYS A 296 15.52 -9.26 5.60
CA LYS A 296 16.60 -8.28 5.84
C LYS A 296 16.22 -7.25 6.92
N LEU A 297 15.01 -6.69 6.86
CA LEU A 297 14.52 -5.71 7.83
C LEU A 297 14.48 -6.27 9.26
N LEU A 298 13.92 -7.47 9.42
CA LEU A 298 13.77 -8.15 10.70
C LEU A 298 15.11 -8.68 11.24
N THR A 299 16.04 -9.05 10.37
CA THR A 299 17.42 -9.39 10.75
C THR A 299 18.11 -8.20 11.42
N VAL A 300 18.08 -7.01 10.80
CA VAL A 300 18.67 -5.81 11.42
C VAL A 300 17.91 -5.39 12.68
N ALA A 301 16.58 -5.53 12.71
CA ALA A 301 15.78 -5.27 13.93
C ALA A 301 16.19 -6.19 15.10
N ARG A 302 16.59 -7.43 14.82
CA ARG A 302 17.11 -8.38 15.82
C ARG A 302 18.53 -8.01 16.26
N GLU A 303 19.40 -7.67 15.32
CA GLU A 303 20.79 -7.26 15.59
C GLU A 303 20.88 -5.95 16.40
N GLU A 304 19.95 -5.02 16.17
CA GLU A 304 19.81 -3.78 16.94
C GLU A 304 19.01 -3.95 18.26
N GLY A 305 18.60 -5.17 18.61
CA GLY A 305 17.89 -5.49 19.86
C GLY A 305 16.44 -5.00 19.94
N VAL A 306 15.85 -4.60 18.81
CA VAL A 306 14.45 -4.15 18.71
C VAL A 306 13.46 -5.32 18.72
N ILE A 307 13.88 -6.52 18.28
CA ILE A 307 13.10 -7.76 18.43
C ILE A 307 13.99 -8.90 18.94
N ALA A 308 13.44 -9.82 19.73
CA ALA A 308 14.17 -11.01 20.17
C ALA A 308 14.40 -12.04 19.05
N GLY A 309 13.49 -12.09 18.07
CA GLY A 309 13.53 -12.98 16.93
C GLY A 309 12.33 -12.78 16.02
N PHE A 310 12.34 -13.49 14.89
CA PHE A 310 11.24 -13.58 13.93
C PHE A 310 11.25 -14.97 13.29
N ASP A 311 10.15 -15.31 12.62
CA ASP A 311 9.86 -16.67 12.15
C ASP A 311 8.82 -16.58 11.02
N SER A 312 8.73 -17.57 10.14
CA SER A 312 7.86 -17.54 8.94
C SER A 312 6.92 -18.73 8.87
N ASN A 313 5.70 -18.47 8.39
CA ASN A 313 4.69 -19.50 8.08
C ASN A 313 4.37 -19.58 6.58
N ALA A 314 5.24 -19.01 5.73
CA ALA A 314 5.19 -19.15 4.28
C ALA A 314 5.98 -20.40 3.85
N HIS A 315 5.42 -21.17 2.93
CA HIS A 315 6.06 -22.38 2.39
C HIS A 315 7.28 -22.06 1.54
N VAL A 316 8.24 -22.99 1.51
CA VAL A 316 9.45 -22.89 0.69
C VAL A 316 9.37 -23.96 -0.40
N GLU A 317 9.01 -23.55 -1.62
CA GLU A 317 8.99 -24.46 -2.77
C GLU A 317 10.38 -25.07 -3.01
N GLY A 318 10.51 -26.38 -2.75
CA GLY A 318 11.72 -27.15 -3.02
C GLY A 318 12.30 -27.92 -1.83
N ASP A 319 11.82 -27.71 -0.60
CA ASP A 319 12.24 -28.52 0.55
C ASP A 319 11.36 -29.80 0.67
N PRO A 320 11.94 -31.02 0.55
CA PRO A 320 11.18 -32.26 0.67
C PRO A 320 10.69 -32.55 2.11
N GLU A 321 11.19 -31.88 3.14
CA GLU A 321 10.69 -32.00 4.51
C GLU A 321 9.49 -31.06 4.82
N ASP A 322 9.21 -30.03 4.00
CA ASP A 322 8.07 -29.09 4.13
C ASP A 322 6.69 -29.71 3.80
N THR A 323 6.59 -31.05 3.82
CA THR A 323 5.32 -31.77 3.67
C THR A 323 4.47 -31.79 4.95
N VAL A 324 5.01 -31.33 6.09
CA VAL A 324 4.24 -31.12 7.32
C VAL A 324 3.77 -29.66 7.37
N ARG A 325 2.46 -29.44 7.23
CA ARG A 325 1.77 -28.14 7.35
C ARG A 325 1.77 -27.57 8.78
N THR A 326 2.90 -27.62 9.49
CA THR A 326 3.08 -27.10 10.85
C THR A 326 3.25 -25.59 10.83
N LEU A 327 2.32 -24.88 11.47
CA LEU A 327 2.55 -23.49 11.82
C LEU A 327 3.78 -23.36 12.75
N PRO A 328 4.58 -22.29 12.64
CA PRO A 328 5.74 -22.12 13.50
C PRO A 328 5.34 -21.93 14.98
N ALA A 329 6.25 -22.31 15.90
CA ALA A 329 6.02 -22.27 17.34
C ALA A 329 5.64 -20.86 17.85
N SER A 330 6.15 -19.82 17.19
CA SER A 330 5.86 -18.40 17.43
C SER A 330 4.39 -17.99 17.21
N LEU A 331 3.53 -18.86 16.66
CA LEU A 331 2.08 -18.62 16.53
C LEU A 331 1.25 -19.27 17.65
N PHE A 332 1.89 -20.00 18.56
CA PHE A 332 1.23 -20.77 19.60
C PHE A 332 1.52 -20.23 21.02
N GLY A 333 0.67 -20.62 21.96
CA GLY A 333 0.93 -20.46 23.40
C GLY A 333 1.75 -21.63 23.97
N PRO A 334 2.03 -21.63 25.29
CA PRO A 334 2.92 -22.61 25.94
C PRO A 334 2.50 -24.09 25.86
N ASP A 335 1.29 -24.40 25.40
CA ASP A 335 0.78 -25.77 25.19
C ASP A 335 0.63 -26.14 23.71
N MET A 336 1.25 -25.37 22.79
CA MET A 336 1.26 -25.60 21.34
C MET A 336 -0.15 -25.71 20.69
N SER A 337 -1.18 -25.18 21.35
CA SER A 337 -2.58 -25.36 20.92
C SER A 337 -3.09 -24.27 19.96
N LEU A 338 -3.74 -24.66 18.87
CA LEU A 338 -4.33 -23.77 17.84
C LEU A 338 -5.33 -22.73 18.39
N ARG A 339 -5.86 -22.94 19.60
CA ARG A 339 -6.69 -21.95 20.32
C ARG A 339 -5.97 -20.62 20.58
N HIS A 340 -4.63 -20.63 20.53
CA HIS A 340 -3.74 -19.48 20.76
C HIS A 340 -3.31 -18.76 19.47
N VAL A 341 -3.74 -19.20 18.28
CA VAL A 341 -3.35 -18.57 17.00
C VAL A 341 -4.13 -17.25 16.80
N PRO A 342 -3.47 -16.07 16.74
CA PRO A 342 -4.15 -14.78 16.67
C PRO A 342 -5.12 -14.60 15.50
N GLN A 343 -6.26 -13.96 15.75
CA GLN A 343 -7.36 -13.75 14.80
C GLN A 343 -7.33 -12.32 14.25
N PHE A 344 -6.75 -12.12 13.06
CA PHE A 344 -6.61 -10.79 12.45
C PHE A 344 -7.74 -10.44 11.47
N PRO A 345 -8.07 -9.13 11.32
CA PRO A 345 -8.97 -8.68 10.27
C PRO A 345 -8.43 -9.06 8.88
N GLY A 346 -9.33 -9.28 7.93
CA GLY A 346 -8.98 -9.66 6.55
C GLY A 346 -8.91 -11.17 6.27
N GLY A 347 -9.23 -12.05 7.23
CA GLY A 347 -9.35 -13.50 6.97
C GLY A 347 -8.00 -14.19 6.71
N LEU A 348 -6.94 -13.68 7.33
CA LEU A 348 -5.67 -13.56 6.61
C LEU A 348 -4.61 -14.61 6.99
N LYS A 349 -4.55 -15.01 8.27
CA LYS A 349 -4.00 -16.32 8.69
C LYS A 349 -5.06 -17.43 8.65
N VAL A 350 -6.26 -17.11 8.19
CA VAL A 350 -7.46 -17.91 8.47
C VAL A 350 -7.58 -19.09 7.51
N ARG A 351 -7.14 -19.01 6.24
CA ARG A 351 -7.17 -20.19 5.35
C ARG A 351 -6.23 -21.32 5.81
N ALA A 352 -5.02 -20.99 6.24
CA ALA A 352 -4.08 -21.96 6.81
C ALA A 352 -4.64 -22.57 8.12
N LEU A 353 -5.20 -21.73 8.98
CA LEU A 353 -5.86 -22.16 10.21
C LEU A 353 -7.11 -23.01 9.91
N GLU A 354 -7.94 -22.66 8.92
CA GLU A 354 -9.16 -23.38 8.55
C GLU A 354 -8.85 -24.75 7.95
N ALA A 355 -7.83 -24.89 7.10
CA ALA A 355 -7.38 -26.20 6.60
C ALA A 355 -6.90 -27.12 7.73
N VAL A 356 -6.17 -26.57 8.72
CA VAL A 356 -5.71 -27.32 9.90
C VAL A 356 -6.85 -27.58 10.91
N LEU A 357 -7.89 -26.74 10.95
CA LEU A 357 -9.04 -26.89 11.85
C LEU A 357 -10.18 -27.74 11.28
N SER A 358 -10.35 -27.80 9.96
CA SER A 358 -11.33 -28.65 9.26
C SER A 358 -10.86 -30.10 9.14
N GLY A 359 -9.54 -30.32 9.05
CA GLY A 359 -8.94 -31.62 8.72
C GLY A 359 -8.98 -31.95 7.23
N ASP A 360 -9.43 -31.02 6.39
CA ASP A 360 -9.70 -31.25 4.97
C ASP A 360 -8.41 -31.07 4.14
N ARG A 361 -7.94 -32.16 3.53
CA ARG A 361 -6.67 -32.21 2.78
C ARG A 361 -6.88 -31.91 1.28
N SER A 362 -7.51 -30.78 0.97
CA SER A 362 -7.48 -30.23 -0.39
C SER A 362 -6.21 -29.39 -0.58
N ASP A 363 -5.60 -29.49 -1.77
CA ASP A 363 -4.35 -28.79 -2.12
C ASP A 363 -4.60 -27.45 -2.86
N ASP A 364 -5.84 -27.18 -3.28
CA ASP A 364 -6.28 -25.94 -3.96
C ASP A 364 -6.12 -24.64 -3.14
N ILE A 365 -5.75 -24.73 -1.85
CA ILE A 365 -5.85 -23.63 -0.88
C ILE A 365 -4.63 -22.68 -0.92
N LEU A 366 -3.49 -23.11 -1.46
CA LEU A 366 -2.22 -22.38 -1.36
C LEU A 366 -2.13 -21.10 -2.22
N SER A 367 -3.03 -20.90 -3.18
CA SER A 367 -3.18 -19.61 -3.85
C SER A 367 -4.07 -18.66 -3.03
N PRO A 368 -3.54 -17.54 -2.49
CA PRO A 368 -4.35 -16.54 -1.79
C PRO A 368 -5.19 -15.74 -2.80
N ARG A 369 -6.29 -16.35 -3.29
CA ARG A 369 -7.36 -15.61 -4.00
C ARG A 369 -7.76 -14.40 -3.16
N SER A 370 -7.73 -13.22 -3.76
CA SER A 370 -8.17 -11.94 -3.20
C SER A 370 -9.54 -12.05 -2.50
N PRO A 371 -9.89 -11.12 -1.58
CA PRO A 371 -11.27 -10.99 -1.13
C PRO A 371 -12.21 -10.91 -2.35
N ASP A 372 -13.25 -11.75 -2.36
CA ASP A 372 -14.05 -12.00 -3.57
C ASP A 372 -14.87 -10.77 -3.97
N THR A 373 -14.47 -10.14 -5.07
CA THR A 373 -15.23 -9.09 -5.76
C THR A 373 -15.57 -9.52 -7.18
N SER A 374 -16.44 -10.53 -7.27
CA SER A 374 -17.24 -10.94 -8.44
C SER A 374 -16.57 -11.86 -9.47
N HIS A 375 -17.34 -12.88 -9.85
CA HIS A 375 -16.94 -13.96 -10.75
C HIS A 375 -16.70 -13.50 -12.20
N ARG A 376 -15.67 -14.07 -12.83
CA ARG A 376 -15.84 -14.79 -14.11
C ARG A 376 -14.96 -16.04 -14.13
N ARG A 377 -15.54 -17.16 -14.58
CA ARG A 377 -14.87 -18.46 -14.73
C ARG A 377 -14.86 -18.79 -16.22
N SER A 378 -13.73 -19.27 -16.74
CA SER A 378 -13.63 -19.80 -18.10
C SER A 378 -12.88 -21.13 -18.07
N THR A 379 -13.54 -22.16 -18.60
CA THR A 379 -13.21 -23.60 -18.62
C THR A 379 -14.17 -24.19 -19.67
N ASP A 380 -13.79 -24.95 -20.70
CA ASP A 380 -12.48 -25.50 -21.09
C ASP A 380 -12.39 -25.64 -22.64
N SER A 381 -11.20 -25.96 -23.15
CA SER A 381 -11.04 -26.61 -24.48
C SER A 381 -11.15 -28.14 -24.32
N PRO A 382 -11.59 -28.89 -25.36
CA PRO A 382 -10.61 -29.81 -25.96
C PRO A 382 -10.83 -30.18 -27.45
N SER A 383 -9.71 -30.28 -28.19
CA SER A 383 -9.42 -31.25 -29.30
C SER A 383 -10.35 -31.33 -30.53
N THR A 384 -9.98 -31.89 -31.70
CA THR A 384 -8.71 -32.49 -32.21
C THR A 384 -8.12 -31.58 -33.33
N THR A 385 -7.33 -31.92 -34.37
CA THR A 385 -6.85 -33.19 -35.01
C THR A 385 -5.53 -32.94 -35.79
N SER A 386 -5.06 -33.97 -36.51
CA SER A 386 -3.96 -34.03 -37.50
C SER A 386 -4.32 -33.35 -38.85
N THR A 387 -3.46 -33.19 -39.88
CA THR A 387 -2.23 -33.92 -40.34
C THR A 387 -1.25 -33.00 -41.11
N GLY A 388 0.02 -33.43 -41.29
CA GLY A 388 0.72 -33.20 -42.58
C GLY A 388 2.00 -32.36 -42.57
N ALA A 389 3.16 -33.03 -42.44
CA ALA A 389 4.42 -32.66 -43.12
C ALA A 389 4.53 -33.53 -44.40
N PRO A 390 5.38 -33.27 -45.43
CA PRO A 390 6.69 -32.58 -45.38
C PRO A 390 6.97 -31.61 -46.56
N GLY A 391 8.21 -31.08 -46.68
CA GLY A 391 8.72 -30.54 -47.95
C GLY A 391 9.77 -29.43 -47.84
N ALA A 392 10.99 -29.71 -48.31
CA ALA A 392 12.14 -28.81 -48.27
C ALA A 392 12.10 -27.60 -49.24
N GLY A 393 12.80 -26.50 -48.87
CA GLY A 393 13.73 -25.84 -49.80
C GLY A 393 13.57 -24.34 -50.13
N GLY A 394 14.60 -23.54 -49.79
CA GLY A 394 15.21 -22.61 -50.77
C GLY A 394 15.03 -21.08 -50.65
N ARG A 395 16.15 -20.39 -50.38
CA ARG A 395 16.66 -19.13 -50.99
C ARG A 395 15.82 -17.82 -50.96
N GLY A 396 16.41 -16.77 -50.36
CA GLY A 396 16.73 -15.51 -51.06
C GLY A 396 15.92 -14.23 -50.77
N GLY A 397 16.60 -13.05 -50.82
CA GLY A 397 16.05 -11.68 -50.68
C GLY A 397 15.86 -11.24 -49.21
N GLU A 398 16.51 -10.23 -48.61
CA GLU A 398 17.37 -9.10 -49.03
C GLU A 398 16.65 -7.79 -49.46
N TRP A 399 17.04 -6.65 -48.82
CA TRP A 399 16.59 -5.24 -49.05
C TRP A 399 15.10 -4.93 -48.70
N ARG A 400 14.63 -3.74 -48.27
CA ARG A 400 15.13 -2.41 -47.78
C ARG A 400 14.06 -1.91 -46.77
N GLN A 401 14.31 -1.18 -45.68
CA GLN A 401 15.00 0.11 -45.43
C GLN A 401 14.29 1.37 -46.01
N ALA A 402 14.25 2.42 -45.18
CA ALA A 402 13.68 3.77 -45.38
C ALA A 402 12.13 3.89 -45.27
N GLY A 403 11.61 4.89 -44.56
CA GLY A 403 12.32 5.93 -43.79
C GLY A 403 11.39 6.77 -42.92
#